data_AF-A0A838GHG5-F1
#
_entry.id   AF-A0A838GHG5-F1
#
_cell.length_a   1.000
_cell.length_b   1.000
_cell.length_c   1.000
_cell.angle_alpha   90.00
_cell.angle_beta   90.00
_cell.angle_gamma   90.00
#
_symmetry.space_group_name_H-M   'P 1'
#
loop_
_entity.id
_entity.type
_entity.pdbx_description
1 polymer ?
#
loop_
_entity_poly.entity_id
_entity_poly.type
_entity_poly.pdbx_seq_one_letter_code
_entity_poly.pdbx_strand_id
1 'polypeptide(L)'
;VSLDALRQSGKPVLLVFSDPNCRACTGLLPSLAAWQADGRLTVALVSRGTPAANRVKTDPHGLANVLLQQDRETALAYGADVTPTAVVIRPSGFVASPLARGTEDIKALVARALPPLAPAQPAPLAVGEAVPSITLATLDTGDAY
;
A
#
# COMPACT_ATOMS: atom_id res chain seq x y z
N VAL A 1 -1.08 16.64 -13.37
CA VAL A 1 -1.91 15.53 -12.85
C VAL A 1 -2.70 16.08 -11.67
N SER A 2 -4.03 16.01 -11.70
CA SER A 2 -4.88 16.39 -10.56
C SER A 2 -5.28 15.14 -9.75
N LEU A 3 -5.77 15.34 -8.52
CA LEU A 3 -6.33 14.24 -7.72
C LEU A 3 -7.49 13.56 -8.46
N ASP A 4 -8.30 14.34 -9.19
CA ASP A 4 -9.38 13.80 -10.01
C ASP A 4 -8.86 12.91 -11.14
N ALA A 5 -7.73 13.26 -11.76
CA ALA A 5 -7.10 12.42 -12.77
C ALA A 5 -6.66 11.06 -12.20
N LEU A 6 -6.20 11.01 -10.94
CA LEU A 6 -5.84 9.74 -10.27
C LEU A 6 -7.05 8.83 -10.05
N ARG A 7 -8.26 9.39 -9.94
CA ARG A 7 -9.50 8.66 -9.67
C ARG A 7 -10.22 8.16 -10.92
N GLN A 8 -9.85 8.65 -12.10
CA GLN A 8 -10.51 8.31 -13.37
C GLN A 8 -10.44 6.80 -13.70
N SER A 9 -9.50 6.07 -13.10
CA SER A 9 -9.40 4.61 -13.23
C SER A 9 -10.54 3.84 -12.55
N GLY A 10 -11.38 4.52 -11.75
CA GLY A 10 -12.43 3.89 -10.94
C GLY A 10 -11.91 3.11 -9.74
N LYS A 11 -10.59 3.16 -9.47
CA LYS A 11 -9.92 2.45 -8.38
C LYS A 11 -9.78 3.35 -7.15
N PRO A 12 -9.71 2.76 -5.93
CA PRO A 12 -9.30 3.53 -4.77
C PRO A 12 -7.89 4.11 -5.00
N VAL A 13 -7.66 5.32 -4.47
CA VAL A 13 -6.36 5.99 -4.55
C VAL A 13 -5.68 5.89 -3.20
N LEU A 14 -4.45 5.36 -3.16
CA LEU A 14 -3.55 5.54 -2.01
C LEU A 14 -2.70 6.79 -2.28
N LEU A 15 -2.96 7.83 -1.50
CA LEU A 15 -2.17 9.05 -1.52
C LEU A 15 -1.14 8.99 -0.40
N VAL A 16 0.14 9.05 -0.75
CA VAL A 16 1.26 8.93 0.18
C VAL A 16 2.05 10.22 0.21
N PHE A 17 2.30 10.76 1.39
CA PHE A 17 3.09 11.97 1.61
C PHE A 17 4.50 11.61 2.08
N SER A 18 5.50 12.18 1.41
CA SER A 18 6.92 11.94 1.65
C SER A 18 7.74 13.22 1.42
N ASP A 19 9.05 13.12 1.62
CA ASP A 19 10.05 14.15 1.28
C ASP A 19 11.29 13.45 0.71
N PRO A 20 12.04 14.05 -0.24
CA PRO A 20 13.28 13.47 -0.77
C PRO A 20 14.28 13.10 0.34
N ASN A 21 14.40 13.90 1.39
CA ASN A 21 15.33 13.69 2.49
C ASN A 21 14.79 12.78 3.61
N CYS A 22 13.54 12.32 3.52
CA CYS A 22 12.94 11.41 4.51
C CYS A 22 13.61 10.02 4.45
N ARG A 23 14.55 9.75 5.36
CA ARG A 23 15.22 8.43 5.45
C ARG A 23 14.28 7.28 5.79
N ALA A 24 13.32 7.53 6.69
CA ALA A 24 12.32 6.53 7.08
C ALA A 24 11.45 6.06 5.91
N CYS A 25 11.29 6.90 4.89
CA CYS A 25 10.47 6.61 3.72
C CYS A 25 11.15 5.62 2.75
N THR A 26 12.48 5.43 2.83
CA THR A 26 13.23 4.58 1.87
C THR A 26 12.74 3.13 1.88
N GLY A 27 12.44 2.57 3.06
CA GLY A 27 11.94 1.20 3.17
C GLY A 27 10.53 0.98 2.59
N LEU A 28 9.77 2.06 2.35
CA LEU A 28 8.42 1.99 1.81
C LEU A 28 8.40 1.99 0.27
N LEU A 29 9.43 2.55 -0.39
CA LEU A 29 9.45 2.74 -1.85
C LEU A 29 9.28 1.43 -2.65
N PRO A 30 9.93 0.30 -2.29
CA PRO A 30 9.69 -0.96 -2.99
C PRO A 30 8.25 -1.43 -2.89
N SER A 31 7.58 -1.22 -1.75
CA SER A 31 6.17 -1.56 -1.58
C SER A 31 5.26 -0.67 -2.42
N LEU A 32 5.54 0.63 -2.51
CA LEU A 32 4.80 1.54 -3.40
C LEU A 32 4.88 1.08 -4.87
N ALA A 33 6.07 0.68 -5.33
CA ALA A 33 6.27 0.18 -6.68
C ALA A 33 5.50 -1.12 -6.92
N ALA A 34 5.54 -2.05 -5.96
CA ALA A 34 4.78 -3.29 -6.03
C ALA A 34 3.26 -3.04 -6.10
N TRP A 35 2.74 -2.09 -5.32
CA TRP A 35 1.31 -1.73 -5.35
C TRP A 35 0.92 -1.01 -6.65
N GLN A 36 1.82 -0.23 -7.25
CA GLN A 36 1.60 0.33 -8.59
C GLN A 36 1.50 -0.75 -9.66
N ALA A 37 2.37 -1.76 -9.60
CA ALA A 37 2.36 -2.89 -10.52
C ALA A 37 1.14 -3.82 -10.35
N ASP A 38 0.71 -4.07 -9.11
CA ASP A 38 -0.49 -4.84 -8.79
C ASP A 38 -1.75 -4.17 -9.36
N GLY A 39 -1.82 -2.85 -9.29
CA GLY A 39 -2.80 -2.06 -10.00
C GLY A 39 -4.23 -2.18 -9.47
N ARG A 40 -4.51 -2.85 -8.34
CA ARG A 40 -5.84 -2.82 -7.70
C ARG A 40 -6.19 -1.47 -7.07
N LEU A 41 -5.19 -0.63 -6.81
CA LEU A 41 -5.33 0.76 -6.43
C LEU A 41 -4.45 1.68 -7.30
N THR A 42 -4.82 2.94 -7.39
CA THR A 42 -3.93 3.97 -7.92
C THR A 42 -3.05 4.48 -6.79
N VAL A 43 -1.74 4.28 -6.88
CA VAL A 43 -0.78 4.82 -5.90
C VAL A 43 -0.18 6.11 -6.43
N ALA A 44 -0.24 7.18 -5.63
CA ALA A 44 0.42 8.44 -5.92
C ALA A 44 1.27 8.89 -4.73
N LEU A 45 2.51 9.25 -5.01
CA LEU A 45 3.45 9.79 -4.03
C LEU A 45 3.48 11.31 -4.17
N VAL A 46 2.99 12.04 -3.17
CA VAL A 46 3.15 13.49 -3.06
C VAL A 46 4.43 13.77 -2.29
N SER A 47 5.31 14.56 -2.92
CA SER A 47 6.57 14.96 -2.35
C SER A 47 6.84 16.43 -2.62
N ARG A 48 7.84 16.98 -1.93
CA ARG A 48 8.27 18.37 -1.99
C ARG A 48 9.70 18.44 -2.53
N GLY A 49 10.18 19.66 -2.75
CA GLY A 49 11.52 19.90 -3.30
C GLY A 49 11.60 19.69 -4.82
N THR A 50 12.82 19.55 -5.34
CA THR A 50 13.04 19.57 -6.78
C THR A 50 12.65 18.24 -7.46
N PRO A 51 12.26 18.26 -8.74
CA PRO A 51 12.07 17.03 -9.52
C PRO A 51 13.31 16.13 -9.50
N ALA A 52 14.50 16.70 -9.62
CA ALA A 52 15.77 15.94 -9.62
C ALA A 52 16.01 15.20 -8.30
N ALA A 53 15.78 15.84 -7.16
CA ALA A 53 15.95 15.22 -5.85
C ALA A 53 14.96 14.06 -5.63
N ASN A 54 13.73 14.20 -6.13
CA ASN A 54 12.75 13.12 -6.07
C ASN A 54 13.12 11.95 -6.97
N ARG A 55 13.53 12.22 -8.22
CA ARG A 55 13.98 11.20 -9.18
C ARG A 55 15.10 10.32 -8.66
N VAL A 56 16.12 10.93 -8.04
CA VAL A 56 17.24 10.18 -7.41
C VAL A 56 16.72 9.11 -6.44
N LYS A 57 15.64 9.39 -5.72
CA LYS A 57 15.04 8.49 -4.75
C LYS A 57 14.03 7.51 -5.36
N THR A 58 13.28 7.92 -6.38
CA THR A 58 12.13 7.18 -6.91
C THR A 58 12.46 6.31 -8.12
N ASP A 59 13.33 6.79 -9.00
CA ASP A 59 13.66 6.13 -10.27
C ASP A 59 14.32 4.75 -10.07
N PRO A 60 15.19 4.51 -9.07
CA PRO A 60 15.73 3.17 -8.79
C PRO A 60 14.68 2.11 -8.48
N HIS A 61 13.47 2.52 -8.08
CA HIS A 61 12.33 1.64 -7.79
C HIS A 61 11.28 1.63 -8.90
N GLY A 62 11.48 2.40 -9.98
CA GLY A 62 10.52 2.52 -11.09
C GLY A 62 9.20 3.17 -10.70
N LEU A 63 9.19 4.03 -9.68
CA LEU A 63 7.96 4.67 -9.21
C LEU A 63 7.39 5.65 -10.24
N ALA A 64 6.11 5.47 -10.56
CA ALA A 64 5.31 6.40 -11.33
C ALA A 64 4.49 7.33 -10.42
N ASN A 65 3.73 8.27 -10.99
CA ASN A 65 2.80 9.13 -10.27
C ASN A 65 3.41 9.85 -9.05
N VAL A 66 4.65 10.31 -9.20
CA VAL A 66 5.32 11.19 -8.23
C VAL A 66 4.88 12.62 -8.50
N LEU A 67 4.10 13.17 -7.59
CA LEU A 67 3.53 14.51 -7.65
C LEU A 67 4.35 15.46 -6.78
N LEU A 68 4.54 16.67 -7.27
CA LEU A 68 5.24 17.72 -6.53
C LEU A 68 4.25 18.70 -5.93
N GLN A 69 4.49 19.02 -4.67
CA GLN A 69 3.95 20.18 -3.99
C GLN A 69 5.07 21.19 -3.73
N GLN A 70 4.73 22.47 -3.57
CA GLN A 70 5.71 23.53 -3.38
C GLN A 70 6.39 23.42 -2.01
N ASP A 71 5.61 23.19 -0.95
CA ASP A 71 6.12 23.08 0.41
C ASP A 71 5.38 21.97 1.18
N ARG A 72 4.45 22.30 2.08
CA ARG A 72 3.63 21.33 2.83
C ARG A 72 2.13 21.52 2.65
N GLU A 73 1.70 22.40 1.75
CA GLU A 73 0.30 22.77 1.52
C GLU A 73 -0.65 21.57 1.33
N THR A 74 -0.30 20.61 0.46
CA THR A 74 -1.15 19.43 0.24
C THR A 74 -1.12 18.51 1.46
N ALA A 75 0.07 18.16 1.96
CA ALA A 75 0.20 17.34 3.16
C ALA A 75 -0.57 17.91 4.37
N LEU A 76 -0.47 19.22 4.62
CA LEU A 76 -1.16 19.89 5.73
C LEU A 76 -2.68 19.92 5.55
N ALA A 77 -3.17 20.12 4.32
CA ALA A 77 -4.61 20.05 4.04
C ALA A 77 -5.23 18.67 4.37
N TYR A 78 -4.42 17.61 4.27
CA TYR A 78 -4.80 16.25 4.66
C TYR A 78 -4.47 15.91 6.12
N GLY A 79 -3.80 16.79 6.87
CA GLY A 79 -3.33 16.52 8.23
C GLY A 79 -2.10 15.60 8.32
N ALA A 80 -1.36 15.43 7.22
CA ALA A 80 -0.12 14.65 7.15
C ALA A 80 1.10 15.47 7.62
N ASP A 81 1.20 15.63 8.93
CA ASP A 81 2.24 16.40 9.64
C ASP A 81 3.59 15.68 9.76
N VAL A 82 3.61 14.37 9.55
CA VAL A 82 4.83 13.54 9.55
C VAL A 82 4.95 12.72 8.27
N THR A 83 6.16 12.25 7.95
CA THR A 83 6.42 11.41 6.78
C THR A 83 7.11 10.10 7.18
N PRO A 84 6.76 8.96 6.55
CA PRO A 84 5.70 8.83 5.55
C PRO A 84 4.31 8.84 6.21
N THR A 85 3.32 9.41 5.54
CA THR A 85 1.91 9.31 5.93
C THR A 85 1.07 8.96 4.71
N ALA A 86 0.04 8.12 4.86
CA ALA A 86 -0.86 7.79 3.75
C ALA A 86 -2.33 7.80 4.13
N VAL A 87 -3.17 7.94 3.11
CA VAL A 87 -4.63 7.85 3.20
C VAL A 87 -5.19 7.14 1.97
N VAL A 88 -6.28 6.40 2.16
CA VAL A 88 -7.05 5.83 1.04
C VAL A 88 -8.23 6.75 0.72
N ILE A 89 -8.41 7.04 -0.56
CA ILE A 89 -9.50 7.84 -1.10
C ILE A 89 -10.33 6.92 -1.99
N ARG A 90 -11.65 6.89 -1.78
CA ARG A 90 -12.59 6.12 -2.61
C ARG A 90 -12.67 6.71 -4.03
N PRO A 91 -13.07 5.94 -5.05
CA PRO A 91 -13.31 6.47 -6.40
C PRO A 91 -14.26 7.67 -6.42
N SER A 92 -15.24 7.69 -5.50
CA SER A 92 -16.19 8.79 -5.29
C SER A 92 -15.58 10.07 -4.70
N GLY A 93 -14.31 10.05 -4.28
CA GLY A 93 -13.56 11.22 -3.82
C GLY A 93 -13.55 11.43 -2.32
N PHE A 94 -14.24 10.56 -1.59
CA PHE A 94 -14.27 10.60 -0.14
C PHE A 94 -13.10 9.83 0.47
N VAL A 95 -12.55 10.39 1.55
CA VAL A 95 -11.59 9.67 2.40
C VAL A 95 -12.25 8.37 2.92
N ALA A 96 -11.51 7.28 2.80
CA ALA A 96 -11.95 5.92 3.11
C ALA A 96 -11.26 5.33 4.35
N SER A 97 -10.27 6.04 4.89
CA SER A 97 -9.47 5.57 6.02
C SER A 97 -9.02 6.72 6.91
N PRO A 98 -8.69 6.44 8.18
CA PRO A 98 -7.79 7.30 8.94
C PRO A 98 -6.42 7.44 8.26
N LEU A 99 -5.64 8.45 8.67
CA LEU A 99 -4.24 8.58 8.28
C LEU A 99 -3.41 7.44 8.89
N ALA A 100 -2.61 6.79 8.06
CA ALA A 100 -1.60 5.83 8.48
C ALA A 100 -0.23 6.52 8.52
N ARG A 101 0.49 6.42 9.65
CA ARG A 101 1.77 7.12 9.86
C ARG A 101 2.89 6.10 9.99
N GLY A 102 3.93 6.23 9.17
CA GLY A 102 5.04 5.29 9.13
C GLY A 102 4.78 4.08 8.23
N THR A 103 5.86 3.37 7.90
CA THR A 103 5.88 2.30 6.90
C THR A 103 4.92 1.15 7.24
N GLU A 104 4.90 0.69 8.49
CA GLU A 104 4.11 -0.48 8.89
C GLU A 104 2.61 -0.19 8.92
N ASP A 105 2.20 0.98 9.43
CA ASP A 105 0.80 1.42 9.39
C ASP A 105 0.29 1.56 7.96
N ILE A 106 1.14 2.04 7.03
CA ILE A 106 0.79 2.18 5.62
C ILE A 106 0.61 0.80 4.97
N LYS A 107 1.49 -0.16 5.26
CA LYS A 107 1.33 -1.55 4.79
C LYS A 107 0.04 -2.17 5.33
N ALA A 108 -0.25 -1.99 6.62
CA ALA A 108 -1.48 -2.47 7.23
C ALA A 108 -2.73 -1.79 6.62
N LEU A 109 -2.65 -0.49 6.32
CA LEU A 109 -3.70 0.24 5.62
C LEU A 109 -3.99 -0.36 4.24
N VAL A 110 -2.95 -0.64 3.45
CA VAL A 110 -3.11 -1.24 2.13
C VAL A 110 -3.66 -2.67 2.24
N ALA A 111 -3.20 -3.48 3.19
CA ALA A 111 -3.72 -4.83 3.40
C ALA A 111 -5.23 -4.84 3.74
N ARG A 112 -5.72 -3.83 4.46
CA ARG A 112 -7.17 -3.66 4.73
C ARG A 112 -7.94 -3.14 3.52
N ALA A 113 -7.35 -2.23 2.76
CA ALA A 113 -7.98 -1.64 1.58
C ALA A 113 -8.04 -2.62 0.39
N LEU A 114 -7.05 -3.51 0.32
CA LEU A 114 -6.94 -4.62 -0.61
C LEU A 114 -6.93 -5.93 0.18
N PRO A 115 -8.08 -6.41 0.68
CA PRO A 115 -8.14 -7.78 1.15
C PRO A 115 -7.60 -8.69 0.03
N PRO A 116 -6.91 -9.78 0.37
CA PRO A 116 -6.53 -10.77 -0.62
C PRO A 116 -7.75 -11.11 -1.47
N LEU A 117 -7.55 -11.32 -2.77
CA LEU A 117 -8.52 -12.06 -3.56
C LEU A 117 -8.55 -13.47 -2.97
N ALA A 118 -9.27 -13.64 -1.87
CA ALA A 118 -9.37 -14.91 -1.21
C ALA A 118 -10.11 -15.82 -2.21
N PRO A 119 -9.55 -16.98 -2.60
CA PRO A 119 -10.45 -18.09 -2.81
C PRO A 119 -11.25 -18.21 -1.51
N ALA A 120 -12.58 -18.32 -1.61
CA ALA A 120 -13.45 -18.43 -0.44
C ALA A 120 -12.79 -19.38 0.55
N GLN A 121 -12.32 -18.87 1.69
CA GLN A 121 -11.86 -19.76 2.75
C GLN A 121 -13.06 -20.65 3.04
N PRO A 122 -12.93 -21.98 2.89
CA PRO A 122 -14.03 -22.85 3.27
C PRO A 122 -14.39 -22.51 4.71
N ALA A 123 -15.68 -22.32 4.95
CA ALA A 123 -16.17 -22.04 6.29
C ALA A 123 -15.64 -23.14 7.25
N PRO A 124 -15.39 -22.81 8.53
CA PRO A 124 -15.07 -23.83 9.51
C PRO A 124 -16.11 -24.96 9.45
N LEU A 125 -15.66 -26.22 9.49
CA LEU A 125 -16.56 -27.38 9.46
C LEU A 125 -17.64 -27.24 10.53
N ALA A 126 -18.89 -27.38 10.14
CA ALA A 126 -20.00 -27.33 11.08
C ALA A 126 -20.09 -28.63 11.89
N VAL A 127 -20.67 -28.56 13.09
CA VAL A 127 -20.95 -29.76 13.89
C VAL A 127 -21.90 -30.68 13.11
N GLY A 128 -21.48 -31.91 12.85
CA GLY A 128 -22.24 -32.91 12.09
C GLY A 128 -21.87 -32.99 10.60
N GLU A 129 -20.94 -32.15 10.12
CA GLU A 129 -20.42 -32.23 8.75
C GLU A 129 -19.42 -33.38 8.60
N ALA A 130 -19.40 -34.01 7.42
CA ALA A 130 -18.45 -35.07 7.12
C ALA A 130 -17.02 -34.51 7.07
N VAL A 131 -16.10 -35.13 7.83
CA VAL A 131 -14.70 -34.71 7.88
C VAL A 131 -14.04 -34.95 6.52
N PRO A 132 -13.33 -33.96 5.94
CA PRO A 132 -12.62 -34.16 4.68
C PRO A 132 -11.48 -35.16 4.86
N SER A 133 -11.34 -36.08 3.91
CA SER A 133 -10.22 -37.01 3.88
C SER A 133 -8.97 -36.28 3.37
N ILE A 134 -8.00 -36.06 4.27
CA ILE A 134 -6.73 -35.40 3.96
C ILE A 134 -5.58 -36.34 4.36
N THR A 135 -4.66 -36.58 3.43
CA THR A 135 -3.42 -37.33 3.69
C THR A 135 -2.29 -36.34 3.95
N LEU A 136 -1.59 -36.51 5.07
CA LEU A 136 -0.44 -35.67 5.46
C LEU A 136 0.82 -36.54 5.58
N ALA A 137 1.96 -36.00 5.18
CA ALA A 137 3.25 -36.64 5.41
C ALA A 137 3.64 -36.54 6.89
N THR A 138 4.25 -37.59 7.43
CA THR A 138 4.81 -37.58 8.78
C THR A 138 6.17 -36.88 8.76
N LEU A 139 6.48 -36.13 9.82
CA LEU A 139 7.78 -35.45 9.98
C LEU A 139 8.88 -36.40 10.48
N ASP A 140 8.52 -37.64 10.83
CA ASP A 140 9.46 -38.64 11.33
C ASP A 140 10.33 -39.18 10.17
N THR A 141 11.36 -38.41 9.83
CA THR A 141 12.51 -38.91 9.09
C THR A 141 13.28 -39.85 10.00
N GLY A 142 13.30 -41.14 9.66
CA GLY A 142 14.03 -42.15 10.40
C GLY A 142 15.54 -41.94 10.28
N ASP A 143 16.18 -41.58 11.40
CA ASP A 143 17.62 -41.72 11.59
C ASP A 143 17.87 -43.04 12.31
N ALA A 144 18.06 -44.11 11.55
CA ALA A 144 18.71 -45.32 12.02
C ALA A 144 20.21 -45.18 11.71
N TYR A 145 21.01 -44.92 12.75
CA TYR A 145 22.45 -45.20 12.77
C TYR A 145 22.71 -46.31 13.79
#